data_AF-A0A3C0Z5Z6-F1
#
_entry.id   AF-A0A3C0Z5Z6-F1
#
_cell.length_a   1.000
_cell.length_b   1.000
_cell.length_c   1.000
_cell.angle_alpha   90.00
_cell.angle_beta   90.00
_cell.angle_gamma   90.00
#
_symmetry.space_group_name_H-M   'P 1'
#
loop_
_entity.id
_entity.type
_entity.pdbx_description
1 polymer ?
#
loop_
_entity_poly.entity_id
_entity_poly.type
_entity_poly.pdbx_seq_one_letter_code
_entity_poly.pdbx_strand_id
1 'polypeptide(L)'
;MKEITSKFDKVLNASAEYGNVNHEPDSSKEQQRNTPKKSMPFSDQIGNYQRNKGIPPKSYKDSKIYIVGSGIAGMSAAYYFIRDGHVPAENITFLEQLHVEGGSLDGAGNATDGYVIRGGREMDMTYENLWDMFQDIPALEMPAPYSVLDEYRLINDNDSNYSKARLIHKLGEIKDFSKFGLGKM
;
A
#
# COMPACT_ATOMS: atom_id res chain seq x y z
N MET A 1 -8.15 -1.21 -27.56
CA MET A 1 -8.18 -0.23 -26.42
C MET A 1 -9.31 0.80 -26.46
N LYS A 2 -9.62 1.45 -27.61
CA LYS A 2 -10.98 2.01 -27.84
C LYS A 2 -12.08 0.98 -27.50
N GLU A 3 -11.74 -0.30 -27.58
CA GLU A 3 -12.55 -1.44 -27.13
C GLU A 3 -12.96 -1.42 -25.65
N ILE A 4 -12.12 -0.95 -24.71
CA ILE A 4 -12.44 -1.04 -23.27
C ILE A 4 -13.65 -0.14 -22.95
N THR A 5 -13.63 1.09 -23.46
CA THR A 5 -14.69 2.08 -23.23
C THR A 5 -15.79 2.06 -24.28
N SER A 6 -15.63 1.30 -25.37
CA SER A 6 -16.50 1.34 -26.57
C SER A 6 -18.01 1.30 -26.27
N LYS A 7 -18.43 0.49 -25.29
CA LYS A 7 -19.85 0.36 -24.90
C LYS A 7 -20.38 1.55 -24.10
N PHE A 8 -19.49 2.40 -23.60
CA PHE A 8 -19.79 3.55 -22.73
C PHE A 8 -19.49 4.90 -23.41
N ASP A 9 -18.92 4.90 -24.62
CA ASP A 9 -18.51 6.12 -25.33
C ASP A 9 -19.60 7.19 -25.36
N LYS A 10 -20.87 6.82 -25.59
CA LYS A 10 -21.99 7.77 -25.59
C LYS A 10 -22.11 8.56 -24.27
N VAL A 11 -21.90 7.90 -23.14
CA VAL A 11 -22.02 8.51 -21.81
C VAL A 11 -20.74 9.24 -21.44
N LEU A 12 -19.58 8.61 -21.65
CA LEU A 12 -18.28 9.17 -21.27
C LEU A 12 -17.94 10.44 -22.07
N ASN A 13 -18.26 10.46 -23.37
CA ASN A 13 -18.05 11.65 -24.21
C ASN A 13 -18.93 12.84 -23.82
N ALA A 14 -19.98 12.63 -23.03
CA ALA A 14 -20.87 13.67 -22.54
C ALA A 14 -20.68 13.97 -21.04
N SER A 15 -19.77 13.27 -20.35
CA SER A 15 -19.49 13.46 -18.92
C SER A 15 -18.58 14.66 -18.70
N ALA A 16 -18.86 15.45 -17.66
CA ALA A 16 -17.98 16.53 -17.22
C ALA A 16 -16.81 16.02 -16.35
N GLU A 17 -16.97 14.83 -15.76
CA GLU A 17 -16.04 14.21 -14.82
C GLU A 17 -14.96 13.37 -15.52
N TYR A 18 -15.26 12.79 -16.68
CA TYR A 18 -14.32 11.91 -17.37
C TYR A 18 -13.06 12.67 -17.81
N GLY A 19 -11.90 12.22 -17.32
CA GLY A 19 -10.60 12.90 -17.52
C GLY A 19 -10.28 14.00 -16.50
N ASN A 20 -11.22 14.35 -15.60
CA ASN A 20 -11.07 15.42 -14.59
C ASN A 20 -11.20 14.89 -13.15
N VAL A 21 -10.84 13.62 -12.92
CA VAL A 21 -10.88 13.01 -11.59
C VAL A 21 -9.86 13.68 -10.66
N ASN A 22 -10.28 14.01 -9.44
CA ASN A 22 -9.32 14.31 -8.37
C ASN A 22 -8.76 12.99 -7.81
N HIS A 23 -7.50 12.71 -8.11
CA HIS A 23 -6.81 11.47 -7.71
C HIS A 23 -6.32 11.50 -6.26
N GLU A 24 -6.34 12.65 -5.59
CA GLU A 24 -5.93 12.82 -4.19
C GLU A 24 -6.94 13.73 -3.47
N PRO A 25 -8.15 13.21 -3.15
CA PRO A 25 -9.17 13.99 -2.46
C PRO A 25 -8.79 14.25 -1.00
N ASP A 26 -8.90 15.51 -0.55
CA ASP A 26 -8.46 15.95 0.78
C ASP A 26 -9.61 15.92 1.80
N SER A 27 -9.60 14.91 2.67
CA SER A 27 -10.60 14.74 3.73
C SER A 27 -10.52 15.78 4.84
N SER A 28 -9.38 16.47 4.99
CA SER A 28 -9.25 17.57 5.95
C SER A 28 -10.03 18.83 5.55
N LYS A 29 -10.50 18.89 4.29
CA LYS A 29 -11.22 20.03 3.72
C LYS A 29 -12.63 19.69 3.24
N GLU A 30 -12.92 18.43 2.94
CA GLU A 30 -14.18 18.04 2.34
C GLU A 30 -15.36 18.23 3.32
N GLN A 31 -16.34 19.07 2.94
CA GLN A 31 -17.65 19.05 3.58
C GLN A 31 -18.51 17.95 2.95
N GLN A 32 -18.49 16.76 3.55
CA GLN A 32 -19.14 15.57 3.02
C GLN A 32 -20.67 15.74 2.95
N ARG A 33 -21.21 15.92 1.73
CA ARG A 33 -22.64 16.09 1.45
C ARG A 33 -23.06 15.34 0.20
N ASN A 34 -24.22 14.68 0.27
CA ASN A 34 -24.88 14.11 -0.91
C ASN A 34 -25.56 15.23 -1.70
N THR A 35 -25.03 15.56 -2.87
CA THR A 35 -25.54 16.64 -3.74
C THR A 35 -25.65 16.16 -5.18
N PRO A 36 -26.43 16.83 -6.06
CA PRO A 36 -26.51 16.47 -7.47
C PRO A 36 -25.17 16.50 -8.23
N LYS A 37 -24.14 17.16 -7.67
CA LYS A 37 -22.80 17.23 -8.25
C LYS A 37 -21.89 16.07 -7.84
N LYS A 38 -22.29 15.25 -6.86
CA LYS A 38 -21.46 14.18 -6.31
C LYS A 38 -21.69 12.89 -7.11
N SER A 39 -20.65 12.41 -7.76
CA SER A 39 -20.60 11.10 -8.44
C SER A 39 -19.58 10.14 -7.81
N MET A 40 -18.50 10.66 -7.23
CA MET A 40 -17.46 9.89 -6.55
C MET A 40 -17.81 9.62 -5.08
N PRO A 41 -17.21 8.59 -4.43
CA PRO A 41 -17.23 8.42 -2.97
C PRO A 41 -16.69 9.65 -2.21
N PHE A 42 -16.89 9.73 -0.90
CA PHE A 42 -16.19 10.76 -0.12
C PHE A 42 -14.68 10.46 -0.06
N SER A 43 -13.89 11.50 0.20
CA SER A 43 -12.41 11.51 0.16
C SER A 43 -11.74 10.37 0.92
N ASP A 44 -12.26 10.02 2.09
CA ASP A 44 -11.75 8.97 2.98
C ASP A 44 -12.72 7.79 3.11
N GLN A 45 -13.67 7.64 2.17
CA GLN A 45 -14.63 6.55 2.18
C GLN A 45 -13.97 5.25 1.65
N ILE A 46 -13.19 4.61 2.51
CA ILE A 46 -12.56 3.31 2.25
C ILE A 46 -13.58 2.17 2.11
N GLY A 47 -13.11 1.00 1.65
CA GLY A 47 -13.91 -0.22 1.53
C GLY A 47 -14.00 -0.75 0.09
N ASN A 48 -14.75 -1.85 -0.08
CA ASN A 48 -14.72 -2.65 -1.32
C ASN A 48 -15.19 -1.90 -2.58
N TYR A 49 -15.93 -0.80 -2.45
CA TYR A 49 -16.30 0.04 -3.60
C TYR A 49 -15.06 0.64 -4.29
N GLN A 50 -13.96 0.83 -3.56
CA GLN A 50 -12.69 1.36 -4.08
C GLN A 50 -11.84 0.31 -4.79
N ARG A 51 -12.26 -0.96 -4.84
CA ARG A 51 -11.49 -2.07 -5.44
C ARG A 51 -11.67 -2.18 -6.97
N ASN A 52 -12.24 -1.17 -7.62
CA ASN A 52 -12.22 -1.08 -9.07
C ASN A 52 -10.77 -0.88 -9.58
N LYS A 53 -10.52 -1.22 -10.85
CA LYS A 53 -9.18 -1.15 -11.46
C LYS A 53 -9.07 0.03 -12.41
N GLY A 54 -7.83 0.40 -12.74
CA GLY A 54 -7.53 1.45 -13.71
C GLY A 54 -8.06 1.16 -15.12
N ILE A 55 -8.42 2.23 -15.83
CA ILE A 55 -8.82 2.17 -17.25
C ILE A 55 -7.90 3.13 -18.00
N PRO A 56 -6.77 2.65 -18.56
CA PRO A 56 -5.83 3.52 -19.25
C PRO A 56 -6.47 4.06 -20.54
N PRO A 57 -6.39 5.38 -20.82
CA PRO A 57 -7.02 5.99 -21.99
C PRO A 57 -6.30 5.65 -23.31
N LYS A 58 -5.07 5.12 -23.23
CA LYS A 58 -4.21 4.79 -24.37
C LYS A 58 -3.31 3.60 -24.06
N SER A 59 -2.63 3.08 -25.09
CA SER A 59 -1.57 2.09 -24.91
C SER A 59 -0.34 2.69 -24.27
N TYR A 60 0.30 1.91 -23.39
CA TYR A 60 1.65 2.14 -22.89
C TYR A 60 2.64 1.06 -23.34
N LYS A 61 2.31 0.29 -24.40
CA LYS A 61 3.19 -0.78 -24.93
C LYS A 61 4.56 -0.25 -25.38
N ASP A 62 4.61 0.97 -25.91
CA ASP A 62 5.86 1.59 -26.39
C ASP A 62 6.44 2.59 -25.37
N SER A 63 5.87 2.69 -24.18
CA SER A 63 6.33 3.61 -23.13
C SER A 63 7.29 2.90 -22.18
N LYS A 64 8.52 3.41 -22.03
CA LYS A 64 9.49 2.93 -21.05
C LYS A 64 9.38 3.71 -19.75
N ILE A 65 9.45 3.01 -18.63
CA ILE A 65 9.32 3.57 -17.28
C ILE A 65 10.60 3.25 -16.51
N TYR A 66 11.24 4.29 -15.99
CA TYR A 66 12.42 4.17 -15.15
C TYR A 66 12.05 4.58 -13.72
N ILE A 67 12.36 3.71 -12.75
CA ILE A 67 12.07 3.93 -11.34
C ILE A 67 13.41 4.00 -10.59
N VAL A 68 13.72 5.17 -10.04
CA VAL A 68 14.94 5.35 -9.22
C VAL A 68 14.64 4.89 -7.80
N GLY A 69 15.36 3.85 -7.36
CA GLY A 69 15.16 3.18 -6.08
C GLY A 69 14.24 1.97 -6.15
N SER A 70 14.72 0.84 -5.62
CA SER A 70 14.02 -0.44 -5.54
C SER A 70 13.45 -0.74 -4.13
N GLY A 71 13.22 0.31 -3.34
CA GLY A 71 12.47 0.20 -2.09
C GLY A 71 10.97 -0.01 -2.33
N ILE A 72 10.21 -0.23 -1.26
CA ILE A 72 8.77 -0.52 -1.33
C ILE A 72 7.98 0.50 -2.15
N ALA A 73 8.30 1.79 -2.06
CA ALA A 73 7.63 2.83 -2.84
C ALA A 73 7.84 2.66 -4.36
N GLY A 74 9.07 2.35 -4.79
CA GLY A 74 9.36 2.11 -6.20
C GLY A 74 8.69 0.84 -6.71
N MET A 75 8.74 -0.23 -5.92
CA MET A 75 8.07 -1.49 -6.26
C MET A 75 6.54 -1.34 -6.31
N SER A 76 5.94 -0.59 -5.40
CA SER A 76 4.52 -0.25 -5.45
C SER A 76 4.17 0.55 -6.71
N ALA A 77 4.98 1.55 -7.10
CA ALA A 77 4.75 2.27 -8.35
C ALA A 77 4.74 1.34 -9.57
N ALA A 78 5.68 0.38 -9.64
CA ALA A 78 5.67 -0.63 -10.70
C ALA A 78 4.42 -1.52 -10.66
N TYR A 79 4.01 -1.96 -9.48
CA TYR A 79 2.80 -2.76 -9.29
C TYR A 79 1.56 -2.03 -9.83
N TYR A 80 1.33 -0.76 -9.45
CA TYR A 80 0.19 0.02 -9.92
C TYR A 80 0.30 0.37 -11.42
N PHE A 81 1.50 0.56 -11.98
CA PHE A 81 1.66 0.71 -13.43
C PHE A 81 1.24 -0.54 -14.21
N ILE A 82 1.58 -1.72 -13.70
CA ILE A 82 1.15 -2.97 -14.31
C ILE A 82 -0.37 -3.15 -14.12
N ARG A 83 -0.86 -3.03 -12.90
CA ARG A 83 -2.25 -3.30 -12.51
C ARG A 83 -3.25 -2.36 -13.17
N ASP A 84 -3.01 -1.06 -13.05
CA ASP A 84 -3.99 -0.02 -13.39
C ASP A 84 -3.59 0.73 -14.67
N GLY A 85 -2.30 0.80 -14.97
CA GLY A 85 -1.78 1.39 -16.21
C GLY A 85 -1.75 0.42 -17.39
N HIS A 86 -1.87 -0.88 -17.15
CA HIS A 86 -1.64 -1.94 -18.14
C HIS A 86 -0.29 -1.78 -18.87
N VAL A 87 0.72 -1.27 -18.17
CA VAL A 87 2.08 -1.15 -18.70
C VAL A 87 2.70 -2.55 -18.74
N PRO A 88 3.27 -3.00 -19.88
CA PRO A 88 4.01 -4.26 -19.90
C PRO A 88 5.16 -4.24 -18.89
N ALA A 89 5.30 -5.29 -18.08
CA ALA A 89 6.35 -5.35 -17.06
C ALA A 89 7.77 -5.24 -17.67
N GLU A 90 7.96 -5.75 -18.90
CA GLU A 90 9.21 -5.61 -19.69
C GLU A 90 9.59 -4.16 -20.03
N ASN A 91 8.70 -3.19 -19.80
CA ASN A 91 8.95 -1.77 -20.01
C ASN A 91 9.41 -1.04 -18.74
N ILE A 92 9.41 -1.70 -17.59
CA ILE A 92 9.76 -1.10 -16.31
C ILE A 92 11.20 -1.49 -15.96
N THR A 93 12.03 -0.50 -15.66
CA THR A 93 13.42 -0.70 -15.24
C THR A 93 13.68 0.04 -13.94
N PHE A 94 14.19 -0.69 -12.94
CA PHE A 94 14.66 -0.10 -11.69
C PHE A 94 16.11 0.34 -11.80
N LEU A 95 16.42 1.49 -11.22
CA LEU A 95 17.76 2.03 -11.08
C LEU A 95 18.08 2.06 -9.58
N GLU A 96 18.78 1.04 -9.10
CA GLU A 96 19.14 0.87 -7.68
C GLU A 96 20.60 1.28 -7.45
N GLN A 97 20.84 1.97 -6.33
CA GLN A 97 22.16 2.44 -5.93
C GLN A 97 22.93 1.35 -5.17
N LEU A 98 22.24 0.54 -4.38
CA LEU A 98 22.83 -0.50 -3.54
C LEU A 98 23.11 -1.79 -4.34
N HIS A 99 23.85 -2.70 -3.70
CA HIS A 99 24.18 -4.01 -4.25
C HIS A 99 23.02 -5.02 -4.12
N VAL A 100 21.91 -4.62 -3.50
CA VAL A 100 20.72 -5.43 -3.20
C VAL A 100 19.49 -4.53 -3.22
N GLU A 101 18.35 -5.11 -3.59
CA GLU A 101 17.05 -4.44 -3.58
C GLU A 101 16.46 -4.26 -2.17
N GLY A 102 15.33 -3.55 -2.09
CA GLY A 102 14.53 -3.45 -0.86
C GLY A 102 14.70 -2.13 -0.09
N GLY A 103 15.76 -1.36 -0.36
CA GLY A 103 15.96 -0.06 0.25
C GLY A 103 16.03 -0.17 1.76
N SER A 104 15.18 0.52 2.52
CA SER A 104 15.17 0.45 3.99
C SER A 104 14.74 -0.91 4.55
N LEU A 105 14.00 -1.74 3.80
CA LEU A 105 13.45 -3.03 4.26
C LEU A 105 14.49 -4.18 4.22
N ASP A 106 15.70 -3.97 4.71
CA ASP A 106 16.74 -5.02 4.73
C ASP A 106 16.52 -6.08 5.81
N GLY A 107 17.00 -7.28 5.51
CA GLY A 107 17.37 -8.32 6.45
C GLY A 107 18.58 -9.06 5.88
N ALA A 108 19.77 -8.77 6.39
CA ALA A 108 21.03 -9.27 5.87
C ALA A 108 21.80 -10.09 6.93
N GLY A 109 22.99 -10.56 6.56
CA GLY A 109 23.83 -11.37 7.44
C GLY A 109 23.45 -12.85 7.43
N ASN A 110 24.06 -13.61 8.32
CA ASN A 110 23.88 -15.06 8.40
C ASN A 110 24.17 -15.58 9.82
N ALA A 111 23.90 -16.85 10.07
CA ALA A 111 24.07 -17.46 11.40
C ALA A 111 25.52 -17.51 11.91
N THR A 112 26.52 -17.39 11.03
CA THR A 112 27.96 -17.42 11.39
C THR A 112 28.46 -16.04 11.75
N ASP A 113 28.19 -15.05 10.89
CA ASP A 113 28.70 -13.68 11.03
C ASP A 113 27.75 -12.77 11.86
N GLY A 114 26.52 -13.22 12.08
CA GLY A 114 25.44 -12.48 12.70
C GLY A 114 24.45 -11.91 11.68
N TYR A 115 23.17 -11.86 12.07
CA TYR A 115 22.11 -11.20 11.31
C TYR A 115 22.11 -9.70 11.57
N VAL A 116 21.73 -8.92 10.56
CA VAL A 116 21.61 -7.47 10.63
C VAL A 116 20.26 -7.04 10.07
N ILE A 117 19.51 -6.29 10.88
CA ILE A 117 18.31 -5.57 10.50
C ILE A 117 18.49 -4.11 10.90
N ARG A 118 18.38 -3.15 9.96
CA ARG A 118 18.51 -1.73 10.31
C ARG A 118 17.34 -1.21 11.15
N GLY A 119 16.18 -1.86 11.10
CA GLY A 119 15.02 -1.52 11.93
C GLY A 119 13.83 -2.44 11.73
N GLY A 120 12.94 -2.47 12.73
CA GLY A 120 11.65 -3.16 12.66
C GLY A 120 10.56 -2.37 11.93
N ARG A 121 9.39 -2.98 11.76
CA ARG A 121 8.17 -2.34 11.24
C ARG A 121 7.01 -2.68 12.15
N GLU A 122 6.64 -1.73 13.00
CA GLU A 122 5.36 -1.77 13.69
C GLU A 122 4.29 -1.30 12.71
N MET A 123 3.23 -2.09 12.57
CA MET A 123 2.19 -1.89 11.56
C MET A 123 0.82 -1.82 12.24
N ASP A 124 -0.18 -1.35 11.48
CA ASP A 124 -1.58 -1.34 11.91
C ASP A 124 -2.48 -1.84 10.78
N MET A 125 -3.70 -2.24 11.14
CA MET A 125 -4.71 -2.70 10.16
C MET A 125 -5.13 -1.59 9.20
N THR A 126 -5.00 -0.32 9.60
CA THR A 126 -5.37 0.87 8.81
C THR A 126 -4.39 1.20 7.66
N TYR A 127 -3.43 0.31 7.37
CA TYR A 127 -2.48 0.46 6.26
C TYR A 127 -3.15 0.13 4.90
N GLU A 128 -4.23 0.86 4.58
CA GLU A 128 -5.17 0.55 3.48
C GLU A 128 -4.47 0.35 2.14
N ASN A 129 -3.55 1.24 1.74
CA ASN A 129 -2.85 1.12 0.45
C ASN A 129 -1.85 -0.04 0.41
N LEU A 130 -1.24 -0.37 1.55
CA LEU A 130 -0.35 -1.53 1.64
C LEU A 130 -1.17 -2.81 1.45
N TRP A 131 -2.31 -2.93 2.13
CA TRP A 131 -3.18 -4.11 2.03
C TRP A 131 -3.98 -4.17 0.72
N ASP A 132 -4.27 -3.03 0.07
CA ASP A 132 -4.78 -2.97 -1.31
C ASP A 132 -3.84 -3.68 -2.30
N MET A 133 -2.53 -3.55 -2.10
CA MET A 133 -1.50 -4.22 -2.90
C MET A 133 -1.27 -5.67 -2.44
N PHE A 134 -0.92 -5.89 -1.17
CA PHE A 134 -0.43 -7.19 -0.69
C PHE A 134 -1.49 -8.29 -0.62
N GLN A 135 -2.79 -7.96 -0.71
CA GLN A 135 -3.83 -8.98 -0.88
C GLN A 135 -3.79 -9.71 -2.22
N ASP A 136 -3.09 -9.15 -3.22
CA ASP A 136 -2.95 -9.73 -4.56
C ASP A 136 -1.50 -10.23 -4.84
N ILE A 137 -0.59 -10.09 -3.86
CA ILE A 137 0.79 -10.59 -3.95
C ILE A 137 0.82 -12.01 -3.38
N PRO A 138 1.37 -13.01 -4.11
CA PRO A 138 1.46 -14.39 -3.62
C PRO A 138 2.15 -14.49 -2.26
N ALA A 139 1.59 -15.33 -1.39
CA ALA A 139 2.17 -15.66 -0.10
C ALA A 139 3.58 -16.27 -0.25
N LEU A 140 4.43 -16.06 0.75
CA LEU A 140 5.76 -16.65 0.79
C LEU A 140 5.73 -18.10 1.29
N GLU A 141 4.95 -18.38 2.33
CA GLU A 141 4.94 -19.67 3.03
C GLU A 141 3.63 -20.46 2.87
N MET A 142 2.63 -19.88 2.21
CA MET A 142 1.38 -20.57 1.85
C MET A 142 1.31 -20.88 0.35
N PRO A 143 0.69 -22.01 -0.07
CA PRO A 143 0.57 -22.35 -1.49
C PRO A 143 -0.41 -21.41 -2.22
N ALA A 144 -0.42 -21.45 -3.55
CA ALA A 144 -1.49 -20.81 -4.31
C ALA A 144 -2.87 -21.34 -3.87
N PRO A 145 -3.91 -20.49 -3.75
CA PRO A 145 -3.98 -19.09 -4.20
C PRO A 145 -3.75 -18.04 -3.11
N TYR A 146 -3.11 -18.39 -1.99
CA TYR A 146 -2.98 -17.48 -0.84
C TYR A 146 -2.02 -16.31 -1.11
N SER A 147 -2.28 -15.20 -0.43
CA SER A 147 -1.57 -13.92 -0.52
C SER A 147 -0.73 -13.60 0.70
N VAL A 148 0.14 -12.59 0.60
CA VAL A 148 0.88 -12.04 1.75
C VAL A 148 -0.08 -11.56 2.84
N LEU A 149 -1.23 -10.98 2.48
CA LEU A 149 -2.25 -10.61 3.47
C LEU A 149 -2.80 -11.84 4.22
N ASP A 150 -2.97 -12.98 3.54
CA ASP A 150 -3.51 -14.20 4.14
C ASP A 150 -2.54 -14.77 5.19
N GLU A 151 -1.26 -14.92 4.86
CA GLU A 151 -0.27 -15.44 5.82
C GLU A 151 -0.01 -14.44 6.95
N TYR A 152 -0.04 -13.14 6.66
CA TYR A 152 0.09 -12.09 7.68
C TYR A 152 -1.06 -12.16 8.69
N ARG A 153 -2.30 -12.31 8.22
CA ARG A 153 -3.45 -12.47 9.11
C ARG A 153 -3.46 -13.81 9.83
N LEU A 154 -3.05 -14.89 9.18
CA LEU A 154 -2.99 -16.21 9.80
C LEU A 154 -2.17 -16.18 11.10
N ILE A 155 -1.01 -15.53 11.10
CA ILE A 155 -0.21 -15.40 12.32
C ILE A 155 -0.78 -14.36 13.30
N ASN A 156 -1.12 -13.15 12.83
CA ASN A 156 -1.52 -12.05 13.72
C ASN A 156 -2.92 -12.22 14.34
N ASP A 157 -3.85 -12.91 13.66
CA ASP A 157 -5.17 -13.19 14.21
C ASP A 157 -5.11 -14.24 15.35
N ASN A 158 -4.02 -15.03 15.40
CA ASN A 158 -3.84 -16.13 16.36
C ASN A 158 -2.77 -15.87 17.43
N ASP A 159 -1.99 -14.78 17.32
CA ASP A 159 -0.98 -14.38 18.31
C ASP A 159 -1.01 -12.85 18.54
N SER A 160 -1.62 -12.42 19.64
CA SER A 160 -1.79 -11.00 19.92
C SER A 160 -0.47 -10.37 20.38
N ASN A 161 -0.03 -9.33 19.67
CA ASN A 161 1.11 -8.52 20.09
C ASN A 161 0.73 -7.56 21.23
N TYR A 162 1.37 -7.71 22.39
CA TYR A 162 1.27 -6.78 23.52
C TYR A 162 2.56 -6.79 24.36
N SER A 163 2.76 -5.78 25.20
CA SER A 163 3.94 -5.71 26.08
C SER A 163 3.58 -5.91 27.54
N LYS A 164 4.25 -6.87 28.20
CA LYS A 164 4.19 -7.04 29.67
C LYS A 164 5.23 -6.22 30.43
N ALA A 165 6.16 -5.56 29.73
CA ALA A 165 7.30 -4.88 30.30
C ALA A 165 7.75 -3.69 29.43
N ARG A 166 6.81 -2.82 29.05
CA ARG A 166 7.06 -1.72 28.10
C ARG A 166 8.10 -0.73 28.63
N LEU A 167 8.12 -0.53 29.94
CA LEU A 167 9.05 0.36 30.65
C LEU A 167 9.76 -0.43 31.75
N ILE A 168 11.09 -0.32 31.80
CA ILE A 168 11.92 -0.89 32.86
C ILE A 168 12.72 0.21 33.55
N HIS A 169 13.00 0.04 34.83
CA HIS A 169 13.88 0.90 35.61
C HIS A 169 14.63 0.09 36.68
N LYS A 170 15.50 0.74 37.46
CA LYS A 170 16.19 0.13 38.61
C LYS A 170 16.75 -1.27 38.33
N LEU A 171 17.58 -1.38 37.30
CA LEU A 171 18.31 -2.62 36.97
C LEU A 171 17.40 -3.84 36.74
N GLY A 172 16.21 -3.65 36.17
CA GLY A 172 15.35 -4.75 35.69
C GLY A 172 13.94 -4.79 36.27
N GLU A 173 13.59 -3.86 37.16
CA GLU A 173 12.23 -3.72 37.67
C GLU A 173 11.31 -3.16 36.57
N ILE A 174 10.10 -3.73 36.44
CA ILE A 174 9.08 -3.20 35.53
C ILE A 174 8.47 -1.94 36.17
N LYS A 175 8.54 -0.82 35.46
CA LYS A 175 7.87 0.42 35.87
C LYS A 175 6.42 0.37 35.42
N ASP A 176 5.49 0.82 36.25
CA ASP A 176 4.08 0.95 35.86
C ASP A 176 3.93 1.82 34.59
N PHE A 177 3.29 1.24 33.57
CA PHE A 177 2.99 1.86 32.28
C PHE A 177 1.48 1.80 31.97
N SER A 178 0.63 1.53 32.96
CA SER A 178 -0.82 1.42 32.82
C SER A 178 -1.49 2.73 32.41
N LYS A 179 -0.84 3.88 32.65
CA LYS A 179 -1.31 5.21 32.31
C LYS A 179 -0.20 6.04 31.69
N PHE A 180 -0.55 7.01 30.85
CA PHE A 180 0.41 7.94 30.24
C PHE A 180 1.11 8.87 31.24
N GLY A 181 0.60 9.01 32.46
CA GLY A 181 1.22 9.84 33.50
C GLY A 181 1.18 11.34 33.22
N LEU A 182 0.26 11.81 32.36
CA LEU A 182 0.09 13.23 32.05
C LEU A 182 -0.63 13.94 33.22
N GLY A 183 -0.03 15.02 33.73
CA GLY A 183 -0.67 15.93 34.67
C GLY A 183 -1.52 16.99 33.93
N LYS A 184 -2.41 17.70 34.65
CA LYS A 184 -2.97 18.95 34.13
C LYS A 184 -1.85 19.99 34.09
N MET A 185 -1.65 20.63 32.93
CA MET A 185 -0.85 21.85 32.81
C MET A 185 -1.54 23.02 33.51
#